data_AF-A0A838HE11-F1
#
_entry.id   AF-A0A838HE11-F1
#
_cell.length_a   1.000
_cell.length_b   1.000
_cell.length_c   1.000
_cell.angle_alpha   90.00
_cell.angle_beta   90.00
_cell.angle_gamma   90.00
#
_symmetry.space_group_name_H-M   'P 1'
#
loop_
_entity.id
_entity.type
_entity.pdbx_description
1 polymer ?
#
loop_
_entity_poly.entity_id
_entity_poly.type
_entity_poly.pdbx_seq_one_letter_code
_entity_poly.pdbx_strand_id
1 'polypeptide(L)' 'MRNQDGVAAYSRALARNVSAAADDGSFVLVLGGDCSIVLGCLLGIRRPGRSPAG' A
#
# COMPACT_ATOMS: atom_id res chain seq x y z
N MET A 1 17.22 14.84 1.03
CA MET A 1 15.82 14.39 0.98
C MET A 1 14.94 15.58 1.30
N ARG A 2 14.06 16.00 0.39
CA ARG A 2 13.11 17.09 0.64
C ARG A 2 11.80 16.43 1.10
N ASN A 3 11.34 16.72 2.32
CA ASN A 3 10.10 16.21 2.91
C ASN A 3 10.02 14.69 3.18
N GLN A 4 11.05 14.09 3.78
CA GLN A 4 11.05 12.65 4.13
C GLN A 4 9.91 12.25 5.09
N ASP A 5 9.60 13.12 6.06
CA ASP A 5 8.58 12.82 7.07
C ASP A 5 7.17 12.84 6.46
N GLY A 6 6.90 13.80 5.56
CA GLY A 6 5.65 13.86 4.81
C GLY A 6 5.46 12.64 3.90
N VAL A 7 6.52 12.23 3.20
CA VAL A 7 6.49 11.01 2.35
C VAL A 7 6.21 9.76 3.19
N ALA A 8 6.86 9.63 4.36
CA ALA A 8 6.63 8.49 5.25
C ALA A 8 5.21 8.46 5.82
N ALA A 9 4.70 9.61 6.27
CA ALA A 9 3.34 9.74 6.80
C ALA A 9 2.29 9.43 5.71
N TYR A 10 2.46 9.99 4.51
CA TYR A 10 1.60 9.73 3.37
C TYR A 10 1.61 8.25 2.97
N SER A 11 2.79 7.66 2.83
CA SER A 11 2.94 6.24 2.44
C SER A 11 2.25 5.31 3.44
N ARG A 12 2.37 5.58 4.75
CA ARG A 12 1.69 4.81 5.80
C ARG A 12 0.18 4.98 5.78
N ALA A 13 -0.31 6.19 5.54
CA ALA A 13 -1.74 6.44 5.43
C ALA A 13 -2.34 5.73 4.22
N LEU A 14 -1.67 5.82 3.07
CA LEU A 14 -2.06 5.13 1.86
C LEU A 14 -2.05 3.60 2.04
N ALA A 15 -1.02 3.05 2.69
CA ALA A 15 -0.92 1.62 2.96
C ALA A 15 -2.14 1.09 3.74
N ARG A 16 -2.59 1.82 4.77
CA ARG A 16 -3.80 1.44 5.54
C ARG A 16 -5.05 1.39 4.67
N ASN A 17 -5.22 2.38 3.79
CA ASN A 17 -6.38 2.43 2.88
C ASN A 17 -6.33 1.29 1.85
N VAL A 18 -5.15 1.03 1.29
CA VAL A 18 -4.95 -0.07 0.33
C VAL A 18 -5.18 -1.43 0.99
N SER A 19 -4.68 -1.66 2.21
CA SER A 19 -4.92 -2.91 2.94
C SER A 19 -6.41 -3.12 3.22
N ALA A 20 -7.11 -2.08 3.70
CA ALA A 20 -8.54 -2.18 3.99
C ALA A 20 -9.37 -2.50 2.73
N ALA A 21 -9.05 -1.87 1.59
CA ALA A 21 -9.73 -2.14 0.33
C ALA A 21 -9.38 -3.52 -0.26
N ALA A 22 -8.14 -3.98 -0.08
CA ALA A 22 -7.72 -5.29 -0.55
C ALA A 22 -8.30 -6.44 0.30
N ASP A 23 -8.41 -6.26 1.62
CA ASP A 23 -9.00 -7.25 2.54
C ASP A 23 -10.50 -7.46 2.26
N ASP A 24 -11.19 -6.49 1.65
CA ASP A 24 -12.59 -6.60 1.19
C ASP A 24 -12.73 -7.42 -0.12
N GLY A 25 -11.62 -7.93 -0.68
CA GLY A 25 -11.63 -8.68 -1.94
C GLY A 25 -11.90 -7.82 -3.18
N SER A 26 -11.91 -6.50 -3.01
CA SER A 26 -12.17 -5.52 -4.06
C SER A 26 -10.94 -5.29 -4.95
N PHE A 27 -11.17 -4.96 -6.22
CA PHE A 27 -10.10 -4.52 -7.12
C PHE A 27 -9.63 -3.10 -6.74
N VAL A 28 -8.40 -2.97 -6.28
CA VAL A 28 -7.85 -1.68 -5.82
C VAL A 28 -7.18 -0.93 -6.97
N LEU A 29 -7.74 0.24 -7.32
CA LEU A 29 -7.12 1.22 -8.23
C LEU A 29 -6.62 2.42 -7.43
N VAL A 30 -5.33 2.72 -7.52
CA VAL A 30 -4.73 3.89 -6.88
C VAL A 30 -4.28 4.88 -7.96
N LEU A 31 -4.85 6.08 -7.96
CA LEU A 31 -4.45 7.18 -8.84
C LEU A 31 -3.48 8.10 -8.09
N GLY A 32 -2.26 8.22 -8.61
CA GLY A 32 -1.21 9.01 -7.99
C GLY A 32 -0.87 10.31 -8.71
N GLY A 33 -0.13 11.16 -8.01
CA GLY A 33 0.51 12.37 -8.56
C GLY A 33 2.04 12.31 -8.59
N ASP A 34 2.64 11.35 -7.89
CA ASP A 34 4.09 11.16 -7.82
C ASP A 34 4.47 9.70 -7.47
N CYS A 35 5.76 9.36 -7.54
CA CYS A 35 6.25 7.99 -7.38
C CYS A 35 6.20 7.45 -5.94
N SER A 36 6.03 8.29 -4.92
CA SER A 36 5.92 7.84 -3.52
C SER A 36 4.70 6.93 -3.29
N ILE A 37 3.72 6.98 -4.18
CA ILE A 37 2.53 6.13 -4.13
C ILE A 37 2.86 4.64 -4.18
N VAL A 38 3.93 4.28 -4.88
CA VAL A 38 4.40 2.89 -4.97
C VAL A 38 4.79 2.35 -3.60
N LEU A 39 5.40 3.17 -2.74
CA LEU A 39 5.76 2.76 -1.37
C LEU A 39 4.51 2.45 -0.55
N GLY A 40 3.48 3.30 -0.62
CA GLY A 40 2.23 3.06 0.10
C GLY A 40 1.47 1.84 -0.44
N CYS A 41 1.41 1.65 -1.76
CA CYS A 41 0.79 0.47 -2.36
C CYS A 41 1.51 -0.83 -1.96
N LEU A 42 2.85 -0.85 -2.05
CA LEU A 42 3.64 -2.02 -1.67
C LEU A 42 3.52 -2.34 -0.18
N LEU A 43 3.46 -1.32 0.68
CA LEU A 43 3.23 -1.50 2.12
C LEU A 43 1.81 -1.99 2.43
N GLY A 44 0.83 -1.62 1.61
CA GLY A 44 -0.59 -1.96 1.82
C GLY A 44 -1.02 -3.30 1.22
N ILE A 45 -0.34 -3.81 0.19
CA ILE A 45 -0.67 -5.10 -0.42
C ILE A 45 -0.23 -6.23 0.52
N ARG A 46 -1.21 -6.98 0.99
CA ARG A 46 -0.98 -8.22 1.72
C ARG A 46 -0.50 -9.27 0.71
N ARG A 47 0.67 -9.88 0.91
CA ARG A 47 1.01 -11.11 0.19
C ARG A 47 0.05 -12.18 0.71
N PRO A 48 -0.87 -12.75 -0.11
CA PRO A 48 -1.49 -14.00 0.28
C PRO A 48 -0.35 -14.96 0.58
N GLY A 49 -0.33 -15.48 1.81
CA GLY A 49 0.73 -16.36 2.28
C GLY A 49 0.94 -17.46 1.25
N ARG A 50 2.20 -17.81 0.98
CA ARG A 50 2.48 -19.14 0.41
C ARG A 50 1.77 -20.13 1.34
N SER A 51 0.71 -20.76 0.87
CA SER A 51 0.17 -21.93 1.56
C SER A 51 1.35 -22.88 1.78
N PRO A 52 1.59 -23.41 2.99
CA PRO A 52 2.37 -24.62 3.09
C PRO A 52 1.60 -25.63 2.24
N ALA A 53 2.20 -26.11 1.16
CA ALA A 53 1.73 -27.33 0.53
C ALA A 53 1.84 -28.41 1.61
N GLY A 54 0.67 -28.83 2.11
CA GLY A 54 0.47 -29.95 3.03
C GLY A 54 -0.69 -30.76 2.50
#